data_AF-A0A1H8JZA6-F1
#
_entry.id   AF-A0A1H8JZA6-F1
#
_cell.length_a   1.000
_cell.length_b   1.000
_cell.length_c   1.000
_cell.angle_alpha   90.00
_cell.angle_beta   90.00
_cell.angle_gamma   90.00
#
_symmetry.space_group_name_H-M   'P 1'
#
loop_
_entity.id
_entity.type
_entity.pdbx_description
1 polymer ?
#
loop_
_entity_poly.entity_id
_entity_poly.type
_entity_poly.pdbx_seq_one_letter_code
_entity_poly.pdbx_strand_id
1 'polypeptide(L)' 'MSDQQQPPQHQQKQPGDEHAMRPEPEYIRDSYRGAEKLLDKVAIITGGDSGIGRAIAVHYAREGADSVIVHLKEVNC' A
#
# COMPACT_ATOMS: atom_id res chain seq x y z
N MET A 1 18.35 -11.35 -11.64
CA MET A 1 17.76 -10.49 -10.59
C MET A 1 18.61 -9.25 -10.56
N SER A 2 18.06 -8.11 -10.96
CA SER A 2 18.81 -6.86 -10.98
C SER A 2 19.01 -6.40 -9.54
N ASP A 3 20.25 -6.35 -9.07
CA ASP A 3 20.64 -5.67 -7.84
C ASP A 3 20.48 -4.16 -8.02
N GLN A 4 19.23 -3.67 -7.98
CA GLN A 4 18.96 -2.24 -7.84
C GLN A 4 19.04 -1.89 -6.36
N GLN A 5 20.22 -1.46 -5.91
CA GLN A 5 20.33 -0.77 -4.63
C GLN A 5 19.47 0.49 -4.65
N GLN A 6 18.58 0.63 -3.67
CA GLN A 6 17.81 1.85 -3.52
C GLN A 6 18.73 3.03 -3.22
N PRO A 7 18.45 4.24 -3.75
CA PRO A 7 19.26 5.41 -3.47
C PRO A 7 19.14 5.78 -1.97
N PRO A 8 20.21 6.29 -1.35
CA PRO A 8 20.14 6.81 0.02
C PRO A 8 19.07 7.91 0.13
N GLN A 9 18.13 7.76 1.06
CA GLN A 9 17.06 8.73 1.32
C GLN A 9 16.63 8.64 2.80
N HIS A 10 16.13 9.73 3.36
CA HIS A 10 15.73 9.81 4.77
C HIS A 10 14.57 10.78 4.96
N GLN A 11 13.67 10.47 5.89
CA GLN A 11 12.56 11.34 6.30
C GLN A 11 12.66 11.58 7.82
N GLN A 12 12.48 12.83 8.23
CA GLN A 12 12.65 13.27 9.62
C GLN A 12 11.45 12.94 10.53
N LYS A 13 10.32 12.53 9.95
CA LYS A 13 9.07 12.27 10.65
C LYS A 13 8.64 10.81 10.46
N GLN A 14 7.94 10.28 11.46
CA GLN A 14 7.18 9.03 11.35
C GLN A 14 5.71 9.27 11.76
N PRO A 15 4.74 8.59 11.13
CA PRO A 15 4.83 7.82 9.88
C PRO A 15 5.46 8.60 8.69
N GLY A 16 6.03 7.85 7.74
CA GLY A 16 6.68 8.42 6.57
C GLY A 16 5.70 8.66 5.42
N ASP A 17 6.01 9.59 4.54
CA ASP A 17 5.25 9.86 3.32
C ASP A 17 5.79 9.00 2.16
N GLU A 18 4.96 8.06 1.68
CA GLU A 18 5.29 7.19 0.55
C GLU A 18 5.52 7.99 -0.74
N HIS A 19 4.79 9.08 -0.95
CA HIS A 19 4.90 9.90 -2.17
C HIS A 19 6.23 10.66 -2.25
N ALA A 20 6.92 10.82 -1.11
CA ALA A 20 8.25 11.42 -1.04
C ALA A 20 9.38 10.42 -1.39
N MET A 21 9.09 9.12 -1.51
CA MET A 21 10.10 8.10 -1.80
C MET A 21 10.54 8.12 -3.27
N ARG A 22 11.81 7.80 -3.53
CA ARG A 22 12.35 7.65 -4.89
C ARG A 22 13.21 6.39 -4.98
N PRO A 23 12.92 5.41 -5.87
CA PRO A 23 11.71 5.32 -6.67
C PRO A 23 10.46 5.16 -5.79
N GLU A 24 9.29 5.47 -6.36
CA GLU A 24 8.01 5.19 -5.68
C GLU A 24 7.83 3.66 -5.52
N PRO A 25 7.27 3.19 -4.39
CA PRO A 25 6.99 1.77 -4.23
C PRO A 25 5.99 1.23 -5.25
N GLU A 26 6.28 0.05 -5.78
CA GLU A 26 5.31 -0.71 -6.58
C GLU A 26 4.43 -1.53 -5.62
N TYR A 27 3.17 -1.11 -5.44
CA TYR A 27 2.21 -1.78 -4.56
C TYR A 27 1.24 -2.72 -5.31
N ILE A 28 1.21 -2.67 -6.64
CA ILE A 28 0.56 -3.65 -7.50
C ILE A 28 1.25 -3.69 -8.87
N ARG A 29 1.31 -4.86 -9.47
CA ARG A 29 1.78 -5.03 -10.85
C ARG A 29 0.62 -4.85 -11.82
N ASP A 30 0.86 -4.17 -12.93
CA ASP A 30 -0.14 -4.01 -14.01
C ASP A 30 -0.61 -5.35 -14.58
N SER A 31 0.21 -6.39 -14.47
CA SER A 31 -0.11 -7.75 -14.90
C SER A 31 -0.99 -8.52 -13.92
N TYR A 32 -1.25 -8.00 -12.73
CA TYR A 32 -2.06 -8.69 -11.72
C TYR A 32 -3.52 -8.80 -12.18
N ARG A 33 -4.05 -10.03 -12.16
CA ARG A 33 -5.45 -10.33 -12.44
C ARG A 33 -6.04 -11.03 -11.24
N GLY A 34 -7.09 -10.44 -10.66
CA GLY A 34 -7.85 -11.08 -9.59
C GLY A 34 -8.54 -12.35 -10.08
N ALA A 35 -8.77 -13.27 -9.16
CA ALA A 35 -9.47 -14.53 -9.40
C ALA A 35 -10.72 -14.65 -8.51
N GLU A 36 -11.28 -13.50 -8.10
CA GLU A 36 -12.48 -13.38 -7.27
C GLU A 36 -12.38 -14.13 -5.93
N LYS A 37 -11.16 -14.28 -5.39
CA LYS A 37 -10.93 -15.08 -4.17
C LYS A 37 -11.60 -14.50 -2.93
N LEU A 38 -11.90 -13.20 -2.95
CA LEU A 38 -12.50 -12.47 -1.85
C LEU A 38 -13.83 -11.82 -2.24
N LEU A 39 -14.48 -12.36 -3.28
CA LEU A 39 -15.80 -11.90 -3.69
C LEU A 39 -16.78 -11.93 -2.51
N ASP A 40 -17.57 -10.85 -2.40
CA ASP A 40 -18.57 -10.63 -1.34
C ASP A 40 -17.99 -10.64 0.09
N LYS A 41 -16.69 -10.35 0.25
CA LYS A 41 -16.06 -10.15 1.56
C LYS A 41 -15.90 -8.68 1.88
N VAL A 42 -15.98 -8.37 3.17
CA VAL A 42 -15.66 -7.04 3.71
C VAL A 42 -14.36 -7.14 4.49
N ALA A 43 -13.40 -6.28 4.16
CA ALA A 43 -12.10 -6.21 4.82
C ALA A 43 -11.90 -4.86 5.53
N ILE A 44 -11.42 -4.91 6.77
CA ILE A 44 -10.99 -3.73 7.52
C ILE A 44 -9.46 -3.78 7.59
N ILE A 45 -8.81 -2.77 7.01
CA ILE A 45 -7.35 -2.72 6.86
C ILE A 45 -6.83 -1.50 7.60
N THR A 46 -6.13 -1.73 8.70
CA THR A 46 -5.42 -0.69 9.47
C THR A 46 -4.01 -0.46 8.89
N GLY A 47 -3.61 0.80 8.71
CA GLY A 47 -2.37 1.16 8.00
C GLY A 47 -2.43 0.88 6.50
N GLY A 48 -3.63 0.91 5.90
CA GLY A 48 -3.86 0.57 4.49
C GLY A 48 -3.57 1.69 3.49
N ASP A 49 -3.06 2.82 3.94
CA ASP A 49 -2.75 4.02 3.15
C ASP A 49 -1.42 3.91 2.39
N SER A 50 -0.44 3.18 2.95
CA SER A 50 0.91 3.10 2.41
C SER A 50 1.52 1.70 2.56
N GLY A 51 2.64 1.47 1.89
CA GLY A 51 3.49 0.28 1.91
C GLY A 51 2.72 -1.02 1.72
N ILE A 52 2.94 -1.94 2.65
CA ILE A 52 2.34 -3.28 2.61
C ILE A 52 0.82 -3.20 2.79
N GLY A 53 0.33 -2.31 3.64
CA GLY A 53 -1.11 -2.16 3.86
C GLY A 53 -1.83 -1.67 2.60
N ARG A 54 -1.23 -0.71 1.88
CA ARG A 54 -1.72 -0.28 0.56
C ARG A 54 -1.73 -1.42 -0.45
N ALA A 55 -0.63 -2.19 -0.52
CA ALA A 55 -0.56 -3.34 -1.42
C ALA A 55 -1.70 -4.33 -1.12
N ILE A 56 -1.92 -4.66 0.16
CA ILE A 56 -3.01 -5.55 0.58
C ILE A 56 -4.38 -4.98 0.18
N ALA A 57 -4.65 -3.70 0.46
CA ALA A 57 -5.93 -3.08 0.14
C ALA A 57 -6.25 -3.13 -1.35
N VAL A 58 -5.26 -2.83 -2.20
CA VAL A 58 -5.42 -2.90 -3.66
C VAL A 58 -5.65 -4.34 -4.12
N HIS A 59 -4.91 -5.32 -3.61
CA HIS A 59 -5.11 -6.72 -3.98
C HIS A 59 -6.46 -7.25 -3.50
N TYR A 60 -6.92 -6.85 -2.32
CA TYR A 60 -8.22 -7.25 -1.79
C TYR A 60 -9.36 -6.71 -2.65
N ALA A 61 -9.31 -5.43 -3.04
CA ALA A 61 -10.26 -4.85 -3.98
C ALA A 61 -10.23 -5.56 -5.34
N ARG A 62 -9.04 -5.92 -5.85
CA ARG A 62 -8.89 -6.68 -7.11
C ARG A 62 -9.44 -8.10 -7.03
N GLU A 63 -9.46 -8.70 -5.84
CA GLU A 63 -10.05 -10.02 -5.59
C GLU A 63 -11.56 -9.96 -5.26
N GLY A 64 -12.18 -8.77 -5.31
CA GLY A 64 -13.62 -8.59 -5.18
C GLY A 64 -14.10 -8.23 -3.77
N ALA A 65 -13.21 -7.84 -2.86
CA ALA A 65 -13.59 -7.42 -1.50
C ALA A 65 -13.96 -5.93 -1.43
N ASP A 66 -15.04 -5.62 -0.72
CA ASP A 66 -15.28 -4.27 -0.20
C ASP A 66 -14.28 -3.98 0.92
N SER A 67 -13.61 -2.83 0.87
CA SER A 67 -12.50 -2.53 1.80
C SER A 67 -12.70 -1.21 2.53
N VAL A 68 -12.48 -1.23 3.85
CA VAL A 68 -12.40 -0.05 4.72
C VAL A 68 -10.95 0.14 5.13
N ILE A 69 -10.39 1.31 4.81
CA ILE A 69 -9.01 1.65 5.15
C ILE A 69 -9.02 2.58 6.36
N VAL A 70 -8.27 2.20 7.39
CA VAL A 70 -8.06 2.99 8.61
C VAL A 70 -6.60 3.39 8.65
N HIS A 71 -6.33 4.68 8.72
CA HIS A 71 -4.99 5.24 8.84
C HIS A 71 -4.96 6.35 9.90
N LEU A 72 -3.78 6.62 10.43
CA LEU A 72 -3.56 7.71 11.37
C LEU A 72 -3.60 9.05 10.64
N LYS A 73 -4.60 9.89 10.91
CA LYS A 73 -4.57 11.27 10.42
C LYS A 73 -3.46 12.05 11.13
N GLU A 74 -2.35 12.30 10.44
CA GLU A 74 -1.27 13.11 10.99
C GLU A 74 -1.69 14.58 11.08
N VAL A 75 -1.82 15.10 12.30
CA VAL A 75 -1.85 16.54 12.58
C VAL A 75 -0.44 16.94 13.03
N ASN A 76 0.16 17.92 12.37
CA ASN A 76 1.47 18.43 12.79
C ASN A 76 1.33 19.07 14.18
N CYS A 77 2.17 18.62 15.12
CA CYS A 77 2.51 19.33 16.35
C CYS A 77 3.79 20.13 16.09
#